data_AF-A0A920QIT8-F1
#
_entry.id   AF-A0A920QIT8-F1
#
_cell.length_a   1.000
_cell.length_b   1.000
_cell.length_c   1.000
_cell.angle_alpha   90.00
_cell.angle_beta   90.00
_cell.angle_gamma   90.00
#
_symmetry.space_group_name_H-M   'P 1'
#
loop_
_entity.id
_entity.type
_entity.pdbx_description
1 polymer ?
#
loop_
_entity_poly.entity_id
_entity_poly.type
_entity_poly.pdbx_seq_one_letter_code
_entity_poly.pdbx_strand_id
1 'polypeptide(L)'
;MNKADIKTTFSILEPGLWQLEPAQERYRVPACGVIVIELFADDELVIQDPEGGQQAEVVPFTPEGKGDPALLGKKNSNPADGMRKILSGDSESAKRVRKAMENRNLDLATAEAAILFSP
;
A
#
# COMPACT_ATOMS: atom_id res chain seq x y z
N MET A 1 19.39 -18.47 -49.12
CA MET A 1 18.83 -18.89 -47.82
C MET A 1 19.60 -18.14 -46.74
N ASN A 2 19.08 -17.00 -46.30
CA ASN A 2 19.78 -16.06 -45.43
C ASN A 2 19.72 -16.56 -43.97
N LYS A 3 20.89 -16.81 -43.38
CA LYS A 3 21.00 -16.98 -41.92
C LYS A 3 20.90 -15.59 -41.30
N ALA A 4 19.82 -15.32 -40.59
CA ALA A 4 19.74 -14.16 -39.71
C ALA A 4 20.65 -14.43 -38.50
N ASP A 5 21.61 -13.53 -38.26
CA ASP A 5 22.44 -13.55 -37.07
C ASP A 5 21.56 -13.34 -35.83
N ILE A 6 21.37 -14.40 -35.05
CA ILE A 6 20.68 -14.36 -33.77
C ILE A 6 21.62 -13.65 -32.79
N LYS A 7 21.36 -12.37 -32.51
CA LYS A 7 22.02 -11.65 -31.40
C LYS A 7 21.49 -12.21 -30.07
N THR A 8 22.16 -13.23 -29.55
CA THR A 8 21.93 -13.68 -28.18
C THR A 8 22.63 -12.71 -27.24
N THR A 9 21.88 -11.89 -26.51
CA THR A 9 22.43 -11.09 -25.41
C THR A 9 22.80 -12.05 -24.28
N PHE A 10 24.03 -12.55 -24.27
CA PHE A 10 24.60 -13.31 -23.15
C PHE A 10 24.92 -12.35 -21.99
N SER A 11 23.91 -11.72 -21.41
CA SER A 11 24.06 -11.07 -20.11
C SER A 11 23.77 -12.10 -19.02
N ILE A 12 24.72 -12.31 -18.11
CA ILE A 12 24.51 -13.12 -16.90
C ILE A 12 23.42 -12.41 -16.09
N LEU A 13 22.25 -13.04 -15.96
CA LEU A 13 21.22 -12.62 -15.01
C LEU A 13 21.60 -13.23 -13.67
N GLU A 14 21.76 -12.43 -12.62
CA GLU A 14 22.09 -12.88 -11.26
C GLU A 14 20.79 -13.16 -10.49
N PRO A 15 20.25 -14.39 -10.54
CA PRO A 15 18.96 -14.71 -9.94
C PRO A 15 19.16 -14.73 -8.42
N GLY A 16 18.38 -13.96 -7.69
CA GLY A 16 18.48 -13.86 -6.22
C GLY A 16 19.07 -12.55 -5.71
N LEU A 17 19.62 -11.70 -6.59
CA LEU A 17 19.81 -10.29 -6.25
C LEU A 17 18.43 -9.62 -6.32
N TRP A 18 17.79 -9.41 -5.17
CA TRP A 18 16.58 -8.59 -5.10
C TRP A 18 16.98 -7.13 -5.34
N GLN A 19 17.08 -6.74 -6.62
CA GLN A 19 17.26 -5.35 -6.99
C GLN A 19 15.88 -4.70 -7.06
N LEU A 20 15.42 -4.19 -5.92
CA LEU A 20 14.51 -3.06 -5.94
C LEU A 20 15.27 -1.87 -6.54
N GLU A 21 14.62 -1.11 -7.40
CA GLU A 21 15.18 0.18 -7.83
C GLU A 21 15.53 1.00 -6.59
N PRO A 22 16.65 1.75 -6.56
CA PRO A 22 17.10 2.44 -5.33
C PRO A 22 16.06 3.38 -4.70
N ALA A 23 15.12 3.90 -5.50
CA ALA A 23 14.04 4.77 -5.05
C ALA A 23 12.73 4.03 -4.73
N GLN A 24 12.69 2.70 -4.89
CA GLN A 24 11.49 1.90 -4.70
C GLN A 24 11.48 1.27 -3.31
N GLU A 25 10.44 1.58 -2.56
CA GLU A 25 10.13 0.92 -1.30
C GLU A 25 9.05 -0.15 -1.51
N ARG A 26 9.18 -1.28 -0.83
CA ARG A 26 8.17 -2.34 -0.87
C ARG A 26 7.77 -2.78 0.51
N TYR A 27 6.48 -2.64 0.79
CA TYR A 27 5.88 -3.00 2.05
C TYR A 27 4.99 -4.24 1.91
N ARG A 28 5.01 -5.12 2.91
CA ARG A 28 4.08 -6.25 2.99
C ARG A 28 3.02 -5.94 4.04
N VAL A 29 1.76 -5.94 3.62
CA VAL A 29 0.62 -5.87 4.55
C VAL A 29 0.35 -7.29 5.06
N PRO A 30 0.35 -7.54 6.39
CA PRO A 30 -0.08 -8.82 6.93
C PRO A 30 -1.54 -9.10 6.60
N ALA A 31 -1.91 -10.38 6.46
CA ALA A 31 -3.31 -10.78 6.30
C ALA A 31 -4.14 -10.26 7.48
N CYS A 32 -5.32 -9.69 7.19
CA CYS A 32 -6.17 -9.01 8.17
C CYS A 32 -5.40 -7.97 9.03
N GLY A 33 -4.38 -7.35 8.45
CA GLY A 33 -3.51 -6.37 9.09
C GLY A 33 -3.61 -4.99 8.44
N VAL A 34 -2.95 -4.03 9.08
CA VAL A 34 -2.83 -2.66 8.59
C VAL A 34 -1.39 -2.19 8.80
N ILE A 35 -0.90 -1.40 7.87
CA ILE A 35 0.37 -0.70 7.96
C ILE A 35 0.15 0.79 7.69
N VAL A 36 1.08 1.63 8.13
CA VAL A 36 1.06 3.06 7.85
C VAL A 36 2.40 3.43 7.22
N ILE A 37 2.34 4.03 6.03
CA ILE A 37 3.48 4.51 5.28
C ILE A 37 3.32 6.02 5.05
N GLU A 38 4.44 6.70 4.79
CA GLU A 38 4.44 8.10 4.40
C GLU A 38 4.48 8.18 2.87
N LEU A 39 3.74 9.13 2.31
CA LEU A 39 3.73 9.43 0.88
C LEU A 39 3.95 10.92 0.72
N PHE A 40 4.88 11.28 -0.15
CA PHE A 40 5.24 12.64 -0.50
C PHE A 40 4.72 13.00 -1.89
N ALA A 41 4.80 14.28 -2.23
CA ALA A 41 4.50 14.72 -3.58
C ALA A 41 5.45 14.01 -4.57
N ASP A 42 4.92 13.68 -5.74
CA ASP A 42 5.60 12.94 -6.82
C ASP A 42 5.88 11.44 -6.54
N ASP A 43 5.44 10.90 -5.40
CA ASP A 43 5.50 9.46 -5.15
C ASP A 43 4.44 8.69 -5.96
N GLU A 44 4.81 7.47 -6.40
CA GLU A 44 3.89 6.53 -7.04
C GLU A 44 3.56 5.36 -6.09
N LEU A 45 2.29 5.24 -5.69
CA LEU A 45 1.80 4.13 -4.88
C LEU A 45 1.26 3.01 -5.78
N VAL A 46 1.97 1.88 -5.81
CA VAL A 46 1.53 0.66 -6.49
C VAL A 46 1.08 -0.38 -5.46
N ILE A 47 -0.18 -0.82 -5.59
CA ILE A 47 -0.75 -1.87 -4.73
C ILE A 47 -0.99 -3.10 -5.57
N GLN A 48 -0.47 -4.23 -5.12
CA GLN A 48 -0.56 -5.52 -5.80
C GLN A 48 -1.25 -6.52 -4.87
N ASP A 49 -2.24 -7.23 -5.41
CA ASP A 49 -2.81 -8.42 -4.80
C ASP A 49 -2.25 -9.64 -5.56
N PRO A 50 -1.09 -10.18 -5.14
CA PRO A 50 -0.40 -11.25 -5.89
C PRO A 50 -1.14 -12.59 -5.81
N GLU A 51 -1.89 -12.83 -4.73
CA GLU A 51 -2.61 -14.09 -4.50
C GLU A 51 -4.07 -13.98 -4.99
N GLY A 52 -4.63 -12.77 -5.05
CA GLY A 52 -5.99 -12.54 -5.48
C GLY A 52 -7.00 -12.76 -4.34
N GLY A 53 -8.20 -12.20 -4.52
CA GLY A 53 -9.36 -12.51 -3.67
C GLY A 53 -9.37 -11.79 -2.32
N GLN A 54 -8.42 -10.88 -2.07
CA GLN A 54 -8.40 -10.08 -0.86
C GLN A 54 -8.79 -8.63 -1.19
N GLN A 55 -10.00 -8.24 -0.79
CA GLN A 55 -10.39 -6.82 -0.79
C GLN A 55 -9.41 -6.04 0.10
N ALA A 56 -8.95 -4.88 -0.38
CA ALA A 56 -8.05 -4.00 0.33
C ALA A 56 -8.65 -2.61 0.51
N GLU A 57 -8.25 -1.94 1.58
CA GLU A 57 -8.62 -0.56 1.88
C GLU A 57 -7.36 0.31 1.89
N VAL A 58 -7.41 1.45 1.19
CA VAL A 58 -6.38 2.48 1.27
C VAL A 58 -6.99 3.71 1.90
N VAL A 59 -6.43 4.15 3.01
CA VAL A 59 -6.91 5.29 3.79
C VAL A 59 -5.86 6.39 3.72
N PRO A 60 -5.90 7.28 2.71
CA PRO A 60 -5.00 8.41 2.66
C PRO A 60 -5.45 9.49 3.65
N PHE A 61 -4.48 10.13 4.30
CA PHE A 61 -4.71 11.20 5.26
C PHE A 61 -4.08 12.50 4.78
N THR A 62 -4.77 13.62 5.01
CA THR A 62 -4.22 14.96 4.76
C THR A 62 -3.14 15.28 5.82
N PRO A 63 -2.29 16.29 5.61
CA PRO A 63 -1.35 16.76 6.62
C PRO A 63 -2.02 17.19 7.94
N GLU A 64 -3.29 17.57 7.90
CA GLU A 64 -4.12 17.91 9.06
C GLU A 64 -4.68 16.66 9.78
N GLY A 65 -4.39 15.46 9.26
CA GLY A 65 -4.79 14.18 9.85
C GLY A 65 -6.18 13.70 9.44
N LYS A 66 -6.85 14.36 8.49
CA LYS A 66 -8.20 13.96 8.02
C LYS A 66 -8.10 12.89 6.94
N GLY A 67 -8.90 11.82 7.03
CA GLY A 67 -9.00 10.83 5.95
C GLY A 67 -9.71 11.39 4.72
N ASP A 68 -9.08 11.31 3.54
CA ASP A 68 -9.67 11.79 2.28
C ASP A 68 -9.13 11.05 1.04
N PRO A 69 -9.89 10.07 0.48
CA PRO A 69 -9.56 9.36 -0.76
C PRO A 69 -9.30 10.25 -1.98
N ALA A 70 -9.76 11.50 -1.98
CA ALA A 70 -9.51 12.45 -3.06
C ALA A 70 -8.01 12.76 -3.22
N LEU A 71 -7.20 12.58 -2.16
CA LEU A 71 -5.73 12.72 -2.22
C LEU A 71 -5.08 11.78 -3.24
N LEU A 72 -5.70 10.62 -3.48
CA LEU A 72 -5.24 9.64 -4.47
C LEU A 72 -6.05 9.70 -5.78
N GLY A 73 -6.79 10.79 -6.00
CA GLY A 73 -7.63 10.98 -7.19
C GLY A 73 -8.86 10.07 -7.26
N LYS A 74 -9.25 9.43 -6.15
CA LYS A 74 -10.43 8.55 -6.08
C LYS A 74 -11.65 9.36 -5.67
N LYS A 75 -12.72 9.29 -6.48
CA LYS A 75 -14.00 9.99 -6.22
C LYS A 75 -14.94 9.22 -5.31
N ASN A 76 -14.77 7.92 -5.21
CA ASN A 76 -15.61 7.07 -4.36
C ASN A 76 -14.91 6.93 -3.02
N SER A 77 -15.55 7.40 -1.96
CA SER A 77 -15.13 7.15 -0.58
C SER A 77 -16.14 6.25 0.12
N ASN A 78 -15.62 5.29 0.88
CA ASN A 78 -16.40 4.51 1.83
C ASN A 78 -15.80 4.72 3.22
N PRO A 79 -16.57 4.53 4.31
CA PRO A 79 -15.99 4.45 5.64
C PRO A 79 -14.89 3.38 5.69
N ALA A 80 -13.78 3.67 6.38
CA ALA A 80 -12.66 2.74 6.55
C ALA A 80 -12.97 1.63 7.57
N ASP A 81 -14.02 0.85 7.33
CA ASP A 81 -14.56 -0.13 8.29
C ASP A 81 -13.61 -1.30 8.55
N GLY A 82 -12.90 -1.78 7.53
CA GLY A 82 -11.91 -2.84 7.67
C GLY A 82 -10.76 -2.42 8.57
N MET A 83 -10.17 -1.24 8.31
CA MET A 83 -9.14 -0.65 9.17
C MET A 83 -9.64 -0.48 10.61
N ARG A 84 -10.84 0.11 10.80
CA ARG A 84 -11.42 0.32 12.14
C ARG A 84 -11.60 -1.00 12.88
N LYS A 85 -12.08 -2.03 12.19
CA LYS A 85 -12.26 -3.37 12.76
C LYS A 85 -10.92 -3.97 13.22
N ILE A 86 -9.88 -3.89 12.39
CA ILE A 86 -8.54 -4.38 12.75
C ILE A 86 -7.99 -3.60 13.95
N LEU A 87 -8.11 -2.28 13.94
CA LEU A 87 -7.63 -1.40 15.00
C LEU A 87 -8.50 -1.39 16.26
N SER A 88 -9.68 -1.99 16.26
CA SER A 88 -10.47 -2.22 17.48
C SER A 88 -9.96 -3.40 18.31
N GLY A 89 -9.11 -4.26 17.72
CA GLY A 89 -8.54 -5.41 18.40
C GLY A 89 -7.46 -5.06 19.45
N ASP A 90 -7.17 -6.00 20.34
CA ASP A 90 -6.18 -5.83 21.42
C ASP A 90 -4.80 -6.44 21.12
N SER A 91 -4.52 -6.76 19.85
CA SER A 91 -3.21 -7.30 19.47
C SER A 91 -2.10 -6.26 19.61
N GLU A 92 -0.88 -6.71 19.91
CA GLU A 92 0.30 -5.83 19.99
C GLU A 92 0.58 -5.11 18.66
N SER A 93 0.29 -5.74 17.52
CA SER A 93 0.38 -5.09 16.22
C SER A 93 -0.63 -3.95 16.06
N ALA A 94 -1.87 -4.14 16.48
CA ALA A 94 -2.90 -3.09 16.43
C ALA A 94 -2.54 -1.93 17.36
N LYS A 95 -2.05 -2.21 18.58
CA LYS A 95 -1.55 -1.18 19.51
C LYS A 95 -0.41 -0.35 18.91
N ARG A 96 0.56 -1.00 18.25
CA ARG A 96 1.68 -0.32 17.59
C ARG A 96 1.21 0.61 16.48
N VAL A 97 0.25 0.17 15.67
CA VAL A 97 -0.31 1.01 14.60
C VAL A 97 -1.11 2.17 15.17
N ARG A 98 -1.99 1.95 16.16
CA ARG A 98 -2.70 3.04 16.84
C ARG A 98 -1.74 4.11 17.38
N LYS A 99 -0.67 3.69 18.06
CA LYS A 99 0.36 4.61 18.55
C LYS A 99 1.06 5.37 17.42
N ALA A 100 1.37 4.71 16.30
CA ALA A 100 1.98 5.38 15.14
C ALA A 100 1.03 6.41 14.51
N MET A 101 -0.28 6.14 14.49
CA MET A 101 -1.30 7.07 14.02
C MET A 101 -1.47 8.26 14.96
N GLU A 102 -1.53 8.01 16.27
CA GLU A 102 -1.58 9.06 17.31
C GLU A 102 -0.38 10.00 17.23
N ASN A 103 0.83 9.45 17.08
CA ASN A 103 2.06 10.24 16.94
C ASN A 103 2.06 11.15 15.68
N ARG A 104 1.27 10.78 14.66
CA ARG A 104 1.11 11.52 13.40
C ARG A 104 -0.17 12.35 13.37
N ASN A 105 -0.92 12.42 14.49
CA ASN A 105 -2.21 13.11 14.60
C ASN A 105 -3.25 12.66 13.55
N LEU A 106 -3.28 11.38 13.18
CA LEU A 106 -4.23 10.86 12.20
C LEU A 106 -5.58 10.54 12.87
N ASP A 107 -6.66 11.10 12.32
CA ASP A 107 -8.00 10.94 12.86
C ASP A 107 -8.72 9.70 12.29
N LEU A 108 -8.85 8.68 13.14
CA LEU A 108 -9.58 7.45 12.82
C LEU A 108 -11.08 7.67 12.61
N ALA A 109 -11.67 8.71 13.21
CA ALA A 109 -13.11 8.96 13.15
C ALA A 109 -13.55 9.53 11.79
N THR A 110 -12.68 10.31 11.14
CA THR A 110 -12.89 10.84 9.78
C THR A 110 -12.26 9.98 8.69
N ALA A 111 -11.70 8.82 9.04
CA ALA A 111 -11.05 7.92 8.10
C ALA A 111 -12.01 7.41 7.01
N GLU A 112 -11.75 7.84 5.78
CA GLU A 112 -12.41 7.40 4.56
C GLU A 112 -11.42 6.60 3.70
N ALA A 113 -11.89 5.49 3.14
CA ALA A 113 -11.10 4.54 2.38
C ALA A 113 -11.46 4.55 0.89
N ALA A 114 -10.43 4.43 0.06
CA ALA A 114 -10.56 3.91 -1.29
C ALA A 114 -10.56 2.38 -1.22
N ILE A 115 -11.67 1.77 -1.65
CA ILE A 115 -11.79 0.31 -1.72
C ILE A 115 -11.13 -0.19 -3.00
N LEU A 116 -10.26 -1.19 -2.86
CA LEU A 116 -9.55 -1.85 -3.95
C LEU A 116 -9.91 -3.34 -3.98
N PHE A 117 -9.86 -3.92 -5.18
CA PHE A 117 -10.08 -5.34 -5.43
C PHE A 117 -11.45 -5.88 -4.95
N SER A 118 -12.45 -5.00 -4.80
CA SER A 118 -13.84 -5.43 -4.58
C SER A 118 -14.39 -6.14 -5.83
N PRO A 119 -15.29 -7.13 -5.70
CA PRO A 119 -15.93 -7.85 -6.81
C PRO A 119 -16.71 -6.95 -7.78
#